data_AF-A0A426W8W0-F1
#
_entry.id   AF-A0A426W8W0-F1
#
_cell.length_a   1.000
_cell.length_b   1.000
_cell.length_c   1.000
_cell.angle_alpha   90.00
_cell.angle_beta   90.00
_cell.angle_gamma   90.00
#
_symmetry.space_group_name_H-M   'P 1'
#
loop_
_entity.id
_entity.type
_entity.pdbx_description
1 polymer ?
#
loop_
_entity_poly.entity_id
_entity_poly.type
_entity_poly.pdbx_seq_one_letter_code
_entity_poly.pdbx_strand_id
1 'polypeptide(L)'
;MTIFFKTIGFSIGLALVFTLVTQLLPQVEGEAPVETKVDLGSLTMDDFVAMGEDLFMNKGTCTLCHKPPPIGRAPDIQGMDMVSTSSERLADERYQGESKDAAGYILESMIDPSKFVAVGWGKKGSNDTVSPMPAVDKAPIQLSAMEMDAIIAYLQAKDGNEVTVSLPSPEAAAEVAAAAPAAGGVAPAPATTAEEALGKYACSSCHAMDSEDALVGPGLATVGARLSEAEIRQSIVDPAAVITEGFPPAMPADFAEKMTVKELEMIVQHLAEKK
;
A
#
# COMPACT_ATOMS: atom_id res chain seq x y z
N MET A 1 59.71 -14.34 -1.79
CA MET A 1 59.06 -14.02 -3.08
C MET A 1 57.89 -14.93 -3.41
N THR A 2 57.98 -16.24 -3.16
CA THR A 2 56.95 -17.24 -3.52
C THR A 2 55.60 -17.04 -2.83
N ILE A 3 55.59 -16.55 -1.59
CA ILE A 3 54.36 -16.30 -0.82
C ILE A 3 53.60 -15.09 -1.40
N PHE A 4 54.33 -14.03 -1.75
CA PHE A 4 53.75 -12.81 -2.33
C PHE A 4 53.00 -13.08 -3.64
N PHE A 5 53.59 -13.85 -4.55
CA PHE A 5 52.94 -14.23 -5.80
C PHE A 5 51.74 -15.17 -5.59
N LYS A 6 51.77 -16.05 -4.59
CA LYS A 6 50.63 -16.90 -4.23
C LYS A 6 49.46 -16.09 -3.69
N THR A 7 49.71 -15.10 -2.84
CA THR A 7 48.67 -14.23 -2.29
C THR A 7 48.04 -13.37 -3.38
N ILE A 8 48.85 -12.78 -4.26
CA ILE A 8 48.34 -12.00 -5.41
C ILE A 8 47.52 -12.88 -6.36
N GLY A 9 48.01 -14.08 -6.68
CA GLY A 9 47.28 -15.02 -7.52
C GLY A 9 45.93 -15.42 -6.92
N PHE A 10 45.87 -15.66 -5.61
CA PHE A 10 44.62 -15.97 -4.92
C PHE A 10 43.64 -14.78 -4.93
N SER A 11 44.11 -13.56 -4.62
CA SER A 11 43.26 -12.37 -4.62
C SER A 11 42.70 -12.04 -6.01
N ILE A 12 43.52 -12.14 -7.05
CA ILE A 12 43.08 -11.94 -8.44
C ILE A 12 42.09 -13.04 -8.83
N GLY A 13 42.38 -14.31 -8.48
CA GLY A 13 41.48 -15.42 -8.74
C GLY A 13 40.11 -15.23 -8.08
N LEU A 14 40.08 -14.82 -6.81
CA LEU A 14 38.85 -14.56 -6.09
C LEU A 14 38.03 -13.41 -6.72
N ALA A 15 38.70 -12.32 -7.10
CA ALA A 15 38.05 -11.20 -7.76
C ALA A 15 37.45 -11.60 -9.12
N LEU A 16 38.19 -12.37 -9.93
CA LEU A 16 37.71 -12.87 -11.22
C LEU A 16 36.51 -13.82 -11.08
N VAL A 17 36.52 -14.70 -10.06
CA VAL A 17 35.38 -15.57 -9.77
C VAL A 17 34.16 -14.76 -9.37
N PHE A 18 34.32 -13.75 -8.50
CA PHE A 18 33.23 -12.85 -8.13
C PHE A 18 32.66 -12.12 -9.35
N THR A 19 33.53 -11.52 -10.19
CA THR A 19 33.11 -10.83 -11.41
C THR A 19 32.36 -11.77 -12.36
N LEU A 20 32.87 -12.98 -12.57
CA LEU A 20 32.23 -13.99 -13.41
C LEU A 20 30.84 -14.36 -12.88
N VAL A 21 30.71 -14.62 -11.57
CA VAL A 21 29.43 -14.94 -10.94
C VAL A 21 28.46 -13.77 -11.09
N THR A 22 28.92 -12.52 -10.89
CA THR A 22 28.06 -11.34 -11.07
C THR A 22 27.63 -11.13 -12.53
N GLN A 23 28.45 -11.50 -13.52
CA GLN A 23 28.06 -11.43 -14.93
C GLN A 23 27.19 -12.60 -15.41
N LEU A 24 27.27 -13.75 -14.72
CA LEU A 24 26.39 -14.89 -14.95
C LEU A 24 24.99 -14.67 -14.35
N LEU A 25 24.89 -13.88 -13.29
CA LEU A 25 23.60 -13.45 -12.77
C LEU A 25 22.96 -12.47 -13.76
N PRO A 26 21.67 -12.66 -14.12
CA PRO A 26 20.93 -11.69 -14.92
C PRO A 26 21.04 -10.31 -14.26
N GLN A 27 21.58 -9.34 -14.99
CA GLN A 27 21.65 -7.96 -14.53
C GLN A 27 20.23 -7.39 -14.58
N VAL A 28 19.50 -7.48 -13.47
CA VAL A 28 18.22 -6.80 -13.29
C VAL A 28 18.54 -5.38 -12.84
N GLU A 29 18.68 -4.47 -13.80
CA GLU A 29 18.57 -3.05 -13.49
C GLU A 29 17.17 -2.84 -12.93
N GLY A 30 17.09 -2.38 -11.68
CA GLY A 30 15.82 -1.91 -11.14
C GLY A 30 15.43 -0.70 -11.97
N GLU A 31 14.60 -0.91 -12.99
CA GLU A 31 13.90 0.18 -13.63
C GLU A 31 13.22 0.95 -12.50
N ALA A 32 13.59 2.22 -12.34
CA ALA A 32 12.87 3.09 -11.44
C ALA A 32 11.38 2.93 -11.77
N PRO A 33 10.48 2.83 -10.76
CA PRO A 33 9.06 2.70 -11.00
C PRO A 33 8.69 3.68 -12.10
N VAL A 34 8.14 3.19 -13.20
CA VAL A 34 7.73 4.06 -14.30
C VAL A 34 6.84 5.10 -13.64
N GLU A 35 7.31 6.35 -13.56
CA GLU A 35 6.51 7.42 -13.01
C GLU A 35 5.29 7.48 -13.93
N THR A 36 4.17 6.96 -13.44
CA THR A 36 2.88 7.14 -14.07
C THR A 36 2.65 8.63 -13.96
N LYS A 37 3.04 9.35 -15.01
CA LYS A 37 2.63 10.73 -15.22
C LYS A 37 1.12 10.65 -15.31
N VAL A 38 0.47 10.89 -14.19
CA VAL A 38 -0.95 11.18 -14.17
C VAL A 38 -1.10 12.32 -15.17
N ASP A 39 -1.73 12.05 -16.30
CA ASP A 39 -2.03 13.09 -17.28
C ASP A 39 -3.19 13.89 -16.70
N LEU A 40 -2.83 14.89 -15.90
CA LEU A 40 -3.73 15.74 -15.11
C LEU A 40 -4.70 16.56 -16.00
N GLY A 41 -4.51 16.55 -17.32
CA GLY A 41 -5.47 17.07 -18.30
C GLY A 41 -6.65 16.11 -18.59
N SER A 42 -6.57 14.87 -18.13
CA SER A 42 -7.57 13.80 -18.35
C SER A 42 -8.08 13.15 -17.07
N LEU A 43 -7.64 13.62 -15.89
CA LEU A 43 -8.00 13.04 -14.60
C LEU A 43 -9.52 13.10 -14.39
N THR A 44 -10.17 11.93 -14.35
CA THR A 44 -11.59 11.83 -14.03
C THR A 44 -11.78 11.70 -12.52
N MET A 45 -13.02 11.90 -12.05
CA MET A 45 -13.34 11.63 -10.64
C MET A 45 -13.13 10.16 -10.26
N ASP A 46 -13.35 9.22 -11.19
CA ASP A 46 -13.13 7.80 -10.95
C ASP A 46 -11.63 7.51 -10.74
N ASP A 47 -10.76 8.13 -11.54
CA ASP A 47 -9.30 8.04 -11.37
C ASP A 47 -8.86 8.64 -10.03
N PHE A 48 -9.50 9.73 -9.61
CA PHE A 48 -9.21 10.40 -8.34
C PHE A 48 -9.65 9.58 -7.12
N VAL A 49 -10.80 8.90 -7.23
CA VAL A 49 -11.28 7.93 -6.25
C VAL A 49 -10.33 6.73 -6.17
N ALA A 50 -9.90 6.19 -7.31
CA ALA A 50 -8.93 5.09 -7.36
C ALA A 50 -7.57 5.48 -6.74
N MET A 51 -7.11 6.70 -6.99
CA MET A 51 -5.92 7.25 -6.32
C MET A 51 -6.12 7.33 -4.80
N GLY A 52 -7.29 7.76 -4.35
CA GLY A 52 -7.65 7.80 -2.93
C GLY A 52 -7.61 6.43 -2.26
N GLU A 53 -8.11 5.41 -2.95
CA GLU A 53 -8.05 4.02 -2.48
C GLU A 53 -6.60 3.54 -2.37
N ASP A 54 -5.78 3.76 -3.39
CA ASP A 54 -4.36 3.38 -3.36
C ASP A 54 -3.61 4.07 -2.21
N LEU A 55 -3.82 5.38 -2.05
CA LEU A 55 -3.22 6.15 -0.96
C LEU A 55 -3.66 5.62 0.41
N PHE A 56 -4.95 5.28 0.55
CA PHE A 56 -5.49 4.72 1.78
C PHE A 56 -4.83 3.39 2.16
N MET A 57 -4.64 2.51 1.18
CA MET A 57 -4.07 1.18 1.36
C MET A 57 -2.55 1.21 1.53
N ASN A 58 -1.88 2.13 0.84
CA ASN A 58 -0.43 2.17 0.68
C ASN A 58 0.21 3.37 1.37
N LYS A 59 0.47 4.48 0.65
CA LYS A 59 1.27 5.62 1.14
C LYS A 59 0.74 6.20 2.47
N GLY A 60 -0.58 6.33 2.59
CA GLY A 60 -1.25 6.83 3.78
C GLY A 60 -1.17 5.89 4.98
N THR A 61 -0.86 4.60 4.75
CA THR A 61 -0.75 3.54 5.76
C THR A 61 -1.99 3.42 6.65
N CYS A 62 -3.15 3.90 6.17
CA CYS A 62 -4.35 4.07 6.99
C CYS A 62 -4.85 2.73 7.53
N THR A 63 -4.78 1.69 6.69
CA THR A 63 -5.12 0.31 7.03
C THR A 63 -4.26 -0.30 8.13
N LEU A 64 -3.09 0.26 8.48
CA LEU A 64 -2.27 -0.24 9.58
C LEU A 64 -3.01 -0.14 10.92
N CYS A 65 -3.78 0.93 11.09
CA CYS A 65 -4.49 1.24 12.33
C CYS A 65 -6.00 1.09 12.17
N HIS A 66 -6.56 1.52 11.05
CA HIS A 66 -7.98 1.51 10.76
C HIS A 66 -8.42 0.17 10.15
N LYS A 67 -8.41 -0.87 10.97
CA LYS A 67 -8.88 -2.21 10.62
C LYS A 67 -10.20 -2.52 11.33
N PRO A 68 -10.98 -3.49 10.82
CA PRO A 68 -12.14 -4.00 11.53
C PRO A 68 -11.81 -4.47 12.96
N PRO A 69 -12.75 -4.34 13.91
CA PRO A 69 -12.60 -4.95 15.23
C PRO A 69 -12.45 -6.47 15.08
N PRO A 70 -11.69 -7.16 15.96
CA PRO A 70 -11.04 -6.66 17.17
C PRO A 70 -9.58 -6.22 16.98
N ILE A 71 -9.06 -6.23 15.74
CA ILE A 71 -7.64 -5.99 15.44
C ILE A 71 -7.29 -4.51 15.20
N GLY A 72 -8.30 -3.67 14.95
CA GLY A 72 -8.14 -2.23 14.77
C GLY A 72 -7.58 -1.52 16.01
N ARG A 73 -6.69 -0.56 15.78
CA ARG A 73 -6.18 0.38 16.79
C ARG A 73 -6.81 1.78 16.67
N ALA A 74 -7.69 1.93 15.69
CA ALA A 74 -8.47 3.12 15.38
C ALA A 74 -9.88 2.69 14.90
N PRO A 75 -10.85 3.61 14.79
CA PRO A 75 -12.18 3.30 14.26
C PRO A 75 -12.11 2.59 12.89
N ASP A 76 -13.01 1.65 12.65
CA ASP A 76 -13.09 0.91 11.39
C ASP A 76 -13.73 1.76 10.28
N ILE A 77 -12.92 2.64 9.70
CA ILE A 77 -13.35 3.56 8.64
C ILE A 77 -13.67 2.85 7.32
N GLN A 78 -13.20 1.61 7.12
CA GLN A 78 -13.56 0.84 5.93
C GLN A 78 -14.96 0.24 6.06
N GLY A 79 -15.31 -0.27 7.25
CA GLY A 79 -16.61 -0.89 7.52
C GLY A 79 -17.75 0.08 7.83
N MET A 80 -17.48 1.38 8.04
CA MET A 80 -18.49 2.38 8.38
C MET A 80 -18.71 3.39 7.26
N ASP A 81 -19.94 3.92 7.19
CA ASP A 81 -20.28 5.07 6.35
C ASP A 81 -19.66 6.34 6.93
N MET A 82 -18.65 6.87 6.24
CA MET A 82 -17.91 8.04 6.72
C MET A 82 -18.73 9.33 6.60
N VAL A 83 -19.67 9.46 5.66
CA VAL A 83 -20.49 10.67 5.52
C VAL A 83 -21.54 10.76 6.62
N SER A 84 -22.27 9.67 6.86
CA SER A 84 -23.26 9.57 7.93
C SER A 84 -22.59 9.76 9.29
N THR A 85 -21.48 9.06 9.52
CA THR A 85 -20.77 9.15 10.80
C THR A 85 -20.17 10.55 11.01
N SER A 86 -19.62 11.18 9.97
CA SER A 86 -19.12 12.56 10.09
C SER A 86 -20.23 13.51 10.54
N SER A 87 -21.44 13.34 10.00
CA SER A 87 -22.60 14.16 10.37
C SER A 87 -22.99 13.99 11.84
N GLU A 88 -22.95 12.76 12.36
CA GLU A 88 -23.18 12.48 13.79
C GLU A 88 -22.11 13.12 14.67
N ARG A 89 -20.83 13.03 14.27
CA ARG A 89 -19.70 13.56 15.03
C ARG A 89 -19.63 15.07 15.02
N LEU A 90 -20.02 15.72 13.93
CA LEU A 90 -20.15 17.17 13.84
C LEU A 90 -21.23 17.72 14.78
N ALA A 91 -22.25 16.91 15.11
CA ALA A 91 -23.30 17.28 16.06
C ALA A 91 -22.92 17.00 17.54
N ASP A 92 -21.79 16.34 17.81
CA ASP A 92 -21.32 16.03 19.16
C ASP A 92 -20.74 17.29 19.83
N GLU A 93 -21.17 17.58 21.06
CA GLU A 93 -20.69 18.74 21.83
C GLU A 93 -19.18 18.70 22.12
N ARG A 94 -18.54 17.53 21.99
CA ARG A 94 -17.09 17.36 22.14
C ARG A 94 -16.30 17.75 20.88
N TYR A 95 -16.97 18.06 19.77
CA TYR A 95 -16.32 18.51 18.55
C TYR A 95 -15.69 19.90 18.75
N GLN A 96 -14.37 19.99 18.62
CA GLN A 96 -13.59 21.22 18.80
C GLN A 96 -13.07 21.81 17.49
N GLY A 97 -13.54 21.27 16.37
CA GLY A 97 -13.18 21.68 15.04
C GLY A 97 -14.05 22.78 14.45
N GLU A 98 -13.78 23.11 13.20
CA GLU A 98 -14.45 24.21 12.48
C GLU A 98 -15.24 23.74 11.25
N SER A 99 -15.17 22.45 10.93
CA SER A 99 -15.80 21.87 9.75
C SER A 99 -17.33 21.86 9.88
N LYS A 100 -18.00 21.91 8.72
CA LYS A 100 -19.47 21.99 8.64
C LYS A 100 -20.08 20.90 7.76
N ASP A 101 -19.24 20.10 7.13
CA ASP A 101 -19.62 19.02 6.22
C ASP A 101 -18.69 17.83 6.41
N ALA A 102 -19.06 16.70 5.82
CA ALA A 102 -18.33 15.45 5.96
C ALA A 102 -16.90 15.54 5.40
N ALA A 103 -16.71 16.19 4.25
CA ALA A 103 -15.39 16.32 3.64
C ALA A 103 -14.44 17.12 4.54
N GLY A 104 -14.89 18.25 5.07
CA GLY A 104 -14.13 19.05 6.04
C GLY A 104 -13.84 18.27 7.32
N TYR A 105 -14.82 17.55 7.87
CA TYR A 105 -14.60 16.74 9.07
C TYR A 105 -13.55 15.64 8.86
N ILE A 106 -13.59 14.95 7.72
CA ILE A 106 -12.61 13.90 7.38
C ILE A 106 -11.22 14.53 7.18
N LEU A 107 -11.12 15.66 6.48
CA LEU A 107 -9.87 16.40 6.31
C LEU A 107 -9.29 16.85 7.66
N GLU A 108 -10.11 17.43 8.52
CA GLU A 108 -9.71 17.89 9.85
C GLU A 108 -9.25 16.72 10.71
N SER A 109 -9.93 15.57 10.63
CA SER A 109 -9.53 14.35 11.32
C SER A 109 -8.17 13.81 10.84
N MET A 110 -7.75 14.13 9.61
CA MET A 110 -6.45 13.74 9.07
C MET A 110 -5.32 14.69 9.51
N ILE A 111 -5.58 16.00 9.57
CA ILE A 111 -4.57 17.03 9.87
C ILE A 111 -4.46 17.37 11.36
N ASP A 112 -5.56 17.31 12.10
CA ASP A 112 -5.62 17.58 13.54
C ASP A 112 -6.60 16.60 14.24
N PRO A 113 -6.22 15.31 14.33
CA PRO A 113 -7.10 14.26 14.83
C PRO A 113 -7.53 14.43 16.30
N SER A 114 -6.93 15.35 17.05
CA SER A 114 -7.34 15.62 18.44
C SER A 114 -8.48 16.64 18.55
N LYS A 115 -8.88 17.29 17.45
CA LYS A 115 -10.10 18.14 17.40
C LYS A 115 -11.36 17.38 17.74
N PHE A 116 -11.38 16.08 17.41
CA PHE A 116 -12.41 15.17 17.85
C PHE A 116 -11.90 13.74 17.89
N VAL A 117 -11.94 13.13 19.06
CA VAL A 117 -11.54 11.73 19.24
C VAL A 117 -12.79 10.89 19.49
N ALA A 118 -12.99 9.89 18.62
CA ALA A 118 -14.07 8.93 18.79
C ALA A 118 -13.95 8.21 20.14
N VAL A 119 -15.10 7.96 20.78
CA VAL A 119 -15.13 7.33 22.12
C VAL A 119 -14.40 5.99 22.09
N GLY A 120 -13.52 5.77 23.06
CA GLY A 120 -12.73 4.55 23.20
C GLY A 120 -11.45 4.50 22.37
N TRP A 121 -11.17 5.52 21.55
CA TRP A 121 -10.01 5.54 20.64
C TRP A 121 -8.93 6.56 21.01
N GLY A 122 -9.09 7.28 22.13
CA GLY A 122 -8.06 8.18 22.62
C GLY A 122 -6.89 7.47 23.28
N LYS A 123 -5.78 8.21 23.44
CA LYS A 123 -4.64 7.75 24.23
C LYS A 123 -5.11 7.39 25.64
N LYS A 124 -4.63 6.27 26.17
CA LYS A 124 -4.95 5.81 27.53
C LYS A 124 -4.69 6.93 28.55
N GLY A 125 -5.71 7.25 29.36
CA GLY A 125 -5.64 8.31 30.37
C GLY A 125 -5.93 9.72 29.85
N SER A 126 -6.20 9.90 28.55
CA SER A 126 -6.64 11.19 27.99
C SER A 126 -8.16 11.40 28.04
N ASN A 127 -8.95 10.39 28.40
CA ASN A 127 -10.41 10.44 28.32
C ASN A 127 -10.92 10.87 26.92
N ASP A 128 -10.35 10.28 25.86
CA ASP A 128 -10.70 10.60 24.46
C ASP A 128 -10.58 12.09 24.13
N THR A 129 -9.52 12.75 24.63
CA THR A 129 -9.17 14.14 24.28
C THR A 129 -7.89 14.26 23.47
N VAL A 130 -7.08 13.20 23.42
CA VAL A 130 -5.83 13.17 22.65
C VAL A 130 -5.82 11.95 21.75
N SER A 131 -5.74 12.19 20.44
CA SER A 131 -5.71 11.11 19.46
C SER A 131 -4.32 10.44 19.41
N PRO A 132 -4.26 9.09 19.28
CA PRO A 132 -3.04 8.37 18.93
C PRO A 132 -2.69 8.48 17.43
N MET A 133 -3.63 8.90 16.58
CA MET A 133 -3.41 9.10 15.15
C MET A 133 -2.43 10.27 14.93
N PRO A 134 -1.39 10.12 14.10
CA PRO A 134 -0.53 11.22 13.71
C PRO A 134 -1.24 12.14 12.71
N ALA A 135 -0.83 13.40 12.65
CA ALA A 135 -1.21 14.29 11.56
C ALA A 135 -0.59 13.78 10.25
N VAL A 136 -1.43 13.43 9.26
CA VAL A 136 -0.99 12.68 8.07
C VAL A 136 -0.19 13.54 7.09
N ASP A 137 -0.31 14.86 7.17
CA ASP A 137 0.47 15.83 6.39
C ASP A 137 1.90 16.00 6.91
N LYS A 138 2.23 15.40 8.06
CA LYS A 138 3.56 15.44 8.68
C LYS A 138 4.29 14.11 8.52
N ALA A 139 5.59 14.14 8.77
CA ALA A 139 6.39 12.92 8.89
C ALA A 139 5.79 11.98 9.96
N PRO A 140 5.72 10.66 9.71
CA PRO A 140 6.36 9.95 8.59
C PRO A 140 5.51 9.84 7.31
N ILE A 141 4.21 10.20 7.33
CA ILE A 141 3.27 9.89 6.24
C ILE A 141 3.38 10.91 5.09
N GLN A 142 3.39 12.21 5.41
CA GLN A 142 3.64 13.31 4.45
C GLN A 142 2.69 13.30 3.24
N LEU A 143 1.38 13.19 3.48
CA LEU A 143 0.38 13.37 2.43
C LEU A 143 0.25 14.86 2.08
N SER A 144 0.15 15.13 0.79
CA SER A 144 -0.21 16.44 0.25
C SER A 144 -1.72 16.70 0.38
N ALA A 145 -2.13 17.96 0.21
CA ALA A 145 -3.55 18.33 0.22
C ALA A 145 -4.36 17.56 -0.84
N MET A 146 -3.82 17.44 -2.06
CA MET A 146 -4.46 16.67 -3.14
C MET A 146 -4.64 15.19 -2.77
N GLU A 147 -3.63 14.58 -2.14
CA GLU A 147 -3.70 13.17 -1.73
C GLU A 147 -4.74 12.97 -0.61
N MET A 148 -4.86 13.93 0.30
CA MET A 148 -5.93 13.92 1.31
C MET A 148 -7.31 14.09 0.67
N ASP A 149 -7.46 14.98 -0.31
CA ASP A 149 -8.70 15.13 -1.08
C ASP A 149 -9.07 13.84 -1.84
N ALA A 150 -8.09 13.16 -2.43
CA ALA A 150 -8.30 11.86 -3.08
C ALA A 150 -8.81 10.81 -2.07
N ILE A 151 -8.23 10.73 -0.87
CA ILE A 151 -8.72 9.84 0.19
C ILE A 151 -10.16 10.18 0.59
N ILE A 152 -10.51 11.47 0.69
CA ILE A 152 -11.88 11.89 0.99
C ILE A 152 -12.83 11.44 -0.13
N ALA A 153 -12.45 11.63 -1.40
CA ALA A 153 -13.22 11.16 -2.55
C ALA A 153 -13.50 9.65 -2.45
N TYR A 154 -12.46 8.86 -2.17
CA TYR A 154 -12.57 7.42 -1.98
C TYR A 154 -13.51 7.06 -0.82
N LEU A 155 -13.35 7.68 0.35
CA LEU A 155 -14.20 7.38 1.51
C LEU A 155 -15.67 7.75 1.27
N GLN A 156 -15.96 8.78 0.47
CA GLN A 156 -17.34 9.09 0.07
C GLN A 156 -17.87 8.07 -0.94
N ALA A 157 -17.09 7.77 -1.98
CA ALA A 157 -17.48 6.87 -3.06
C ALA A 157 -17.69 5.42 -2.60
N LYS A 158 -16.82 4.89 -1.73
CA LYS A 158 -16.92 3.51 -1.21
C LYS A 158 -18.25 3.25 -0.49
N ASP A 159 -18.81 4.31 0.12
CA ASP A 159 -20.04 4.27 0.90
C ASP A 159 -21.28 4.58 0.04
N GLY A 160 -21.10 4.80 -1.26
CA GLY A 160 -22.17 5.15 -2.19
C GLY A 160 -22.67 6.60 -2.05
N ASN A 161 -21.90 7.45 -1.38
CA ASN A 161 -22.22 8.87 -1.23
C ASN A 161 -21.68 9.69 -2.42
N GLU A 162 -22.28 10.86 -2.66
CA GLU A 162 -21.79 11.80 -3.66
C GLU A 162 -20.41 12.34 -3.25
N VAL A 163 -19.47 12.35 -4.20
CA VAL A 163 -18.14 12.90 -3.97
C VAL A 163 -18.20 14.42 -4.04
N THR A 164 -17.79 15.09 -2.96
CA THR A 164 -17.93 16.56 -2.82
C THR A 164 -16.62 17.31 -2.98
N VAL A 165 -15.48 16.62 -2.98
CA VAL A 165 -14.18 17.23 -3.26
C VAL A 165 -14.04 17.52 -4.74
N SER A 166 -13.34 18.60 -5.08
CA SER A 166 -13.11 19.00 -6.46
C SER A 166 -11.79 18.41 -6.96
N LEU A 167 -11.75 18.05 -8.25
CA LEU A 167 -10.49 17.73 -8.90
C LEU A 167 -9.51 18.91 -8.81
N PRO A 168 -8.21 18.65 -8.59
CA PRO A 168 -7.21 19.70 -8.58
C PRO A 168 -7.19 20.43 -9.92
N SER A 169 -7.01 21.75 -9.92
CA SER A 169 -6.82 22.49 -11.17
C SER A 169 -5.54 22.02 -11.86
N PRO A 170 -5.44 22.13 -13.20
CA PRO A 170 -4.21 21.77 -13.92
C PRO A 170 -2.95 22.49 -13.40
N GLU A 171 -3.10 23.68 -12.81
CA GLU A 171 -2.02 24.45 -12.18
C GLU A 171 -1.63 23.90 -10.80
N ALA A 172 -2.61 23.55 -9.95
CA ALA A 172 -2.36 22.90 -8.67
C ALA A 172 -1.74 21.50 -8.88
N ALA A 173 -2.19 20.80 -9.92
CA ALA A 173 -1.69 19.51 -10.34
C ALA A 173 -0.24 19.58 -10.87
N ALA A 174 0.11 20.67 -11.58
CA ALA A 174 1.48 20.98 -11.96
C ALA A 174 2.37 21.32 -10.76
N GLU A 175 1.80 21.93 -9.71
CA GLU A 175 2.51 22.17 -8.45
C GLU A 175 2.77 20.86 -7.69
N VAL A 176 1.88 19.86 -7.76
CA VAL A 176 2.15 18.50 -7.22
C VAL A 176 3.17 17.73 -8.09
N ALA A 177 3.15 17.90 -9.41
CA ALA A 177 4.17 17.33 -10.30
C ALA A 177 5.55 17.99 -10.13
N ALA A 178 5.60 19.26 -9.70
CA ALA A 178 6.82 20.02 -9.47
C ALA A 178 7.30 19.99 -8.00
N ALA A 179 6.38 19.78 -7.04
CA ALA A 179 6.65 19.62 -5.61
C ALA A 179 6.66 18.15 -5.17
N ALA A 180 6.42 17.21 -6.09
CA ALA A 180 7.06 15.91 -6.01
C ALA A 180 8.54 16.21 -5.77
N PRO A 181 9.11 15.88 -4.60
CA PRO A 181 10.56 15.87 -4.51
C PRO A 181 11.01 15.00 -5.67
N ALA A 182 12.10 15.38 -6.35
CA ALA A 182 12.88 14.42 -7.11
C ALA A 182 12.92 13.18 -6.23
N ALA A 183 12.17 12.14 -6.61
CA ALA A 183 11.89 11.03 -5.74
C ALA A 183 13.14 10.16 -5.74
N GLY A 184 14.17 10.63 -5.03
CA GLY A 184 14.88 9.81 -4.09
C GLY A 184 13.98 9.44 -2.92
N GLY A 185 12.69 9.20 -3.16
CA GLY A 185 11.94 8.24 -2.39
C GLY A 185 12.76 6.98 -2.49
N VAL A 186 13.42 6.63 -1.39
CA VAL A 186 13.90 5.28 -1.20
C VAL A 186 12.68 4.43 -1.51
N ALA A 187 12.71 3.69 -2.62
CA ALA A 187 11.72 2.68 -2.92
C ALA A 187 11.44 1.96 -1.60
N PRO A 188 10.17 1.80 -1.18
CA PRO A 188 9.85 1.22 0.12
C PRO A 188 10.75 0.01 0.30
N ALA A 189 11.57 0.04 1.36
CA ALA A 189 12.72 -0.82 1.48
C ALA A 189 12.30 -2.24 1.07
N PRO A 190 13.04 -2.90 0.16
CA PRO A 190 12.64 -4.20 -0.34
C PRO A 190 12.38 -5.10 0.86
N ALA A 191 11.23 -5.77 0.86
CA ALA A 191 10.84 -6.61 1.97
C ALA A 191 11.98 -7.59 2.29
N THR A 192 12.17 -7.87 3.57
CA THR A 192 13.25 -8.74 4.03
C THR A 192 12.77 -10.16 4.31
N THR A 193 11.46 -10.37 4.38
CA THR A 193 10.78 -11.64 4.61
C THR A 193 9.61 -11.83 3.64
N ALA A 194 9.16 -13.07 3.46
CA ALA A 194 8.03 -13.37 2.59
C ALA A 194 6.72 -12.81 3.15
N GLU A 195 6.53 -12.83 4.47
CA GLU A 195 5.34 -12.30 5.15
C GLU A 195 5.25 -10.78 5.00
N GLU A 196 6.39 -10.09 5.08
CA GLU A 196 6.47 -8.66 4.81
C GLU A 196 6.15 -8.35 3.35
N ALA A 197 6.63 -9.16 2.41
CA ALA A 197 6.31 -9.01 0.99
C ALA A 197 4.81 -9.27 0.72
N LEU A 198 4.23 -10.34 1.26
CA LEU A 198 2.79 -10.65 1.16
C LEU A 198 1.92 -9.52 1.75
N GLY A 199 2.37 -8.93 2.86
CA GLY A 199 1.72 -7.78 3.47
C GLY A 199 1.82 -6.50 2.62
N LYS A 200 3.01 -6.25 2.05
CA LYS A 200 3.29 -5.10 1.18
C LYS A 200 2.41 -5.07 -0.07
N TYR A 201 2.05 -6.24 -0.60
CA TYR A 201 1.17 -6.37 -1.76
C TYR A 201 -0.27 -6.81 -1.41
N ALA A 202 -0.64 -6.73 -0.12
CA ALA A 202 -1.98 -7.00 0.40
C ALA A 202 -2.58 -8.34 -0.06
N CYS A 203 -1.77 -9.39 -0.22
CA CYS A 203 -2.22 -10.67 -0.75
C CYS A 203 -3.34 -11.30 0.11
N SER A 204 -3.28 -11.07 1.43
CA SER A 204 -4.27 -11.56 2.41
C SER A 204 -5.62 -10.86 2.36
N SER A 205 -5.75 -9.75 1.65
CA SER A 205 -7.05 -9.08 1.44
C SER A 205 -7.93 -9.88 0.47
N CYS A 206 -7.32 -10.61 -0.47
CA CYS A 206 -8.04 -11.39 -1.48
C CYS A 206 -7.91 -12.90 -1.28
N HIS A 207 -6.86 -13.38 -0.62
CA HIS A 207 -6.58 -14.80 -0.45
C HIS A 207 -6.51 -15.19 1.03
N ALA A 208 -7.09 -16.34 1.38
CA ALA A 208 -6.88 -16.92 2.70
C ALA A 208 -5.46 -17.53 2.77
N MET A 209 -4.58 -16.99 3.62
CA MET A 209 -3.17 -17.42 3.68
C MET A 209 -2.97 -18.79 4.35
N ASP A 210 -3.84 -19.13 5.31
CA ASP A 210 -3.68 -20.27 6.21
C ASP A 210 -4.91 -21.19 6.24
N SER A 211 -5.90 -20.95 5.38
CA SER A 211 -6.98 -21.90 5.10
C SER A 211 -7.21 -22.11 3.60
N GLU A 212 -7.97 -23.15 3.28
CA GLU A 212 -8.43 -23.45 1.92
C GLU A 212 -9.69 -22.62 1.54
N ASP A 213 -10.14 -21.74 2.44
CA ASP A 213 -11.36 -20.98 2.23
C ASP A 213 -11.21 -20.02 1.04
N ALA A 214 -12.27 -19.94 0.23
CA ALA A 214 -12.36 -18.98 -0.86
C ALA A 214 -12.71 -17.59 -0.30
N LEU A 215 -11.99 -16.57 -0.75
CA LEU A 215 -12.32 -15.16 -0.54
C LEU A 215 -12.63 -14.53 -1.90
N VAL A 216 -11.86 -13.52 -2.32
CA VAL A 216 -11.88 -13.00 -3.70
C VAL A 216 -11.09 -13.93 -4.62
N GLY A 217 -10.01 -14.52 -4.09
CA GLY A 217 -9.19 -15.55 -4.71
C GLY A 217 -9.19 -16.86 -3.90
N PRO A 218 -8.61 -17.93 -4.45
CA PRO A 218 -8.53 -19.23 -3.80
C PRO A 218 -7.68 -19.20 -2.53
N GLY A 219 -8.00 -20.07 -1.55
CA GLY A 219 -7.15 -20.27 -0.38
C GLY A 219 -5.75 -20.76 -0.76
N LEU A 220 -4.73 -20.32 -0.02
CA LEU A 220 -3.32 -20.57 -0.31
C LEU A 220 -2.64 -21.49 0.72
N ALA A 221 -3.38 -22.04 1.68
CA ALA A 221 -2.83 -22.89 2.74
C ALA A 221 -2.05 -24.10 2.22
N THR A 222 -2.49 -24.71 1.10
CA THR A 222 -1.83 -25.86 0.47
C THR A 222 -1.44 -25.61 -0.99
N VAL A 223 -1.20 -24.35 -1.38
CA VAL A 223 -0.94 -24.02 -2.79
C VAL A 223 0.29 -24.74 -3.34
N GLY A 224 1.34 -24.95 -2.54
CA GLY A 224 2.54 -25.67 -2.91
C GLY A 224 2.36 -27.19 -3.09
N ALA A 225 1.23 -27.75 -2.64
CA ALA A 225 0.84 -29.12 -3.00
C ALA A 225 0.15 -29.21 -4.37
N ARG A 226 -0.38 -28.09 -4.87
CA ARG A 226 -1.19 -28.01 -6.10
C ARG A 226 -0.42 -27.42 -7.28
N LEU A 227 0.50 -26.49 -7.02
CA LEU A 227 1.24 -25.73 -8.03
C LEU A 227 2.75 -25.80 -7.78
N SER A 228 3.52 -25.86 -8.86
CA SER A 228 4.97 -25.66 -8.83
C SER A 228 5.34 -24.20 -8.62
N GLU A 229 6.58 -23.92 -8.19
CA GLU A 229 7.11 -22.56 -8.09
C GLU A 229 6.93 -21.75 -9.38
N ALA A 230 7.11 -22.40 -10.54
CA ALA A 230 6.94 -21.75 -11.85
C ALA A 230 5.48 -21.35 -12.10
N GLU A 231 4.52 -22.19 -11.73
CA GLU A 231 3.09 -21.92 -11.87
C GLU A 231 2.62 -20.85 -10.88
N ILE A 232 3.13 -20.86 -9.65
CA ILE A 232 2.86 -19.81 -8.65
C ILE A 232 3.40 -18.48 -9.15
N ARG A 233 4.63 -18.45 -9.67
CA ARG A 233 5.22 -17.24 -10.24
C ARG A 233 4.41 -16.72 -11.42
N GLN A 234 4.01 -17.59 -12.34
CA GLN A 234 3.19 -17.19 -13.48
C GLN A 234 1.86 -16.63 -13.00
N SER A 235 1.23 -17.24 -11.99
CA SER A 235 -0.04 -16.75 -11.43
C SER A 235 0.10 -15.36 -10.80
N ILE A 236 1.30 -14.96 -10.35
CA ILE A 236 1.55 -13.61 -9.80
C ILE A 236 1.89 -12.59 -10.89
N VAL A 237 2.73 -12.99 -11.86
CA VAL A 237 3.23 -12.09 -12.92
C VAL A 237 2.25 -11.92 -14.07
N ASP A 238 1.47 -12.97 -14.36
CA ASP A 238 0.46 -13.02 -15.41
C ASP A 238 -0.78 -13.80 -14.90
N PRO A 239 -1.56 -13.21 -13.98
CA PRO A 239 -2.71 -13.89 -13.37
C PRO A 239 -3.82 -14.26 -14.37
N ALA A 240 -3.87 -13.60 -15.52
CA ALA A 240 -4.85 -13.89 -16.56
C ALA A 240 -4.49 -15.12 -17.40
N ALA A 241 -3.24 -15.60 -17.35
CA ALA A 241 -2.80 -16.78 -18.11
C ALA A 241 -3.54 -18.06 -17.68
N VAL A 242 -3.77 -18.23 -16.38
CA VAL A 242 -4.46 -19.39 -15.81
C VAL A 242 -5.35 -18.95 -14.65
N ILE A 243 -6.65 -18.91 -14.90
CA ILE A 243 -7.64 -18.57 -13.88
C ILE A 243 -8.13 -19.87 -13.23
N THR A 244 -8.10 -19.92 -11.90
CA THR A 244 -8.61 -21.07 -11.15
C THR A 244 -10.13 -21.22 -11.38
N GLU A 245 -10.59 -22.44 -11.61
CA GLU A 245 -12.01 -22.73 -11.84
C GLU A 245 -12.87 -22.20 -10.69
N GLY A 246 -13.94 -21.46 -11.03
CA GLY A 246 -14.86 -20.87 -10.06
C GLY A 246 -14.48 -19.47 -9.55
N PHE A 247 -13.37 -18.89 -9.99
CA PHE A 247 -12.94 -17.54 -9.60
C PHE A 247 -12.98 -16.53 -10.75
N PRO A 248 -13.31 -15.25 -10.50
CA PRO A 248 -13.21 -14.19 -11.49
C PRO A 248 -11.75 -13.76 -11.72
N PRO A 249 -11.41 -13.12 -12.86
CA PRO A 249 -10.10 -12.52 -13.10
C PRO A 249 -9.92 -11.23 -12.27
N ALA A 250 -9.83 -11.38 -10.95
CA ALA A 250 -9.78 -10.26 -10.00
C ALA A 250 -8.37 -9.98 -9.46
N MET A 251 -7.38 -10.82 -9.78
CA MET A 251 -6.01 -10.63 -9.32
C MET A 251 -5.33 -9.52 -10.17
N PRO A 252 -4.71 -8.50 -9.52
CA PRO A 252 -4.04 -7.39 -10.23
C PRO A 252 -2.97 -7.86 -11.22
N ALA A 253 -2.98 -7.29 -12.43
CA ALA A 253 -2.07 -7.66 -13.51
C ALA A 253 -0.74 -6.87 -13.51
N ASP A 254 -0.57 -5.94 -12.57
CA ASP A 254 0.55 -4.99 -12.49
C ASP A 254 1.60 -5.37 -11.43
N PHE A 255 1.46 -6.53 -10.79
CA PHE A 255 2.43 -7.01 -9.80
C PHE A 255 3.84 -7.17 -10.39
N ALA A 256 3.95 -7.55 -11.66
CA ALA A 256 5.23 -7.64 -12.36
C ALA A 256 5.98 -6.30 -12.39
N GLU A 257 5.25 -5.18 -12.42
CA GLU A 257 5.80 -3.82 -12.48
C GLU A 257 6.05 -3.25 -11.07
N LYS A 258 5.28 -3.70 -10.08
CA LYS A 258 5.30 -3.19 -8.69
C LYS A 258 6.21 -3.99 -7.74
N MET A 259 6.56 -5.22 -8.09
CA MET A 259 7.36 -6.13 -7.25
C MET A 259 8.83 -6.14 -7.66
N THR A 260 9.74 -6.10 -6.68
CA THR A 260 11.13 -6.46 -6.99
C THR A 260 11.21 -7.96 -7.26
N VAL A 261 12.16 -8.37 -8.12
CA VAL A 261 12.40 -9.80 -8.39
C VAL A 261 12.65 -10.57 -7.09
N LYS A 262 13.36 -9.98 -6.13
CA LYS A 262 13.62 -10.61 -4.83
C LYS A 262 12.34 -10.85 -4.04
N GLU A 263 11.42 -9.89 -3.99
CA GLU A 263 10.12 -10.02 -3.30
C GLU A 263 9.24 -11.09 -3.95
N LEU A 264 9.21 -11.12 -5.29
CA LEU A 264 8.53 -12.16 -6.04
C LEU A 264 9.08 -13.55 -5.71
N GLU A 265 10.41 -13.71 -5.73
CA GLU A 265 11.06 -14.99 -5.37
C GLU A 265 10.72 -15.43 -3.94
N MET A 266 10.77 -14.50 -2.99
CA MET A 266 10.46 -14.81 -1.58
C MET A 266 9.01 -15.28 -1.42
N ILE A 267 8.06 -14.61 -2.08
CA ILE A 267 6.65 -15.00 -2.06
C ILE A 267 6.46 -16.37 -2.71
N VAL A 268 7.03 -16.58 -3.89
CA VAL A 268 6.92 -17.85 -4.63
C VAL A 268 7.46 -19.02 -3.80
N GLN A 269 8.64 -18.87 -3.20
CA GLN A 269 9.24 -19.92 -2.37
C GLN A 269 8.39 -20.20 -1.13
N HIS A 270 7.96 -19.15 -0.41
CA HIS A 270 7.12 -19.30 0.77
C HIS A 270 5.79 -20.01 0.46
N LEU A 271 5.15 -19.67 -0.67
CA LEU A 271 3.92 -20.34 -1.10
C LEU A 271 4.17 -21.78 -1.57
N ALA A 272 5.30 -22.06 -2.23
CA ALA A 272 5.65 -23.41 -2.64
C ALA A 272 5.96 -24.36 -1.47
N GLU A 273 6.40 -23.81 -0.33
CA GLU A 273 6.63 -24.57 0.91
C GLU A 273 5.33 -24.95 1.63
N LYS A 274 4.21 -24.27 1.35
CA LYS A 274 2.88 -24.55 1.91
C LYS A 274 2.23 -25.77 1.22
N LYS A 275 2.48 -26.96 1.78
CA LYS A 275 1.96 -28.26 1.30
C LYS A 275 0.81 -28.79 2.12
#